data_AF-A0A7V3J2Q0-F1
#
_entry.id   AF-A0A7V3J2Q0-F1
#
_cell.length_a   1.000
_cell.length_b   1.000
_cell.length_c   1.000
_cell.angle_alpha   90.00
_cell.angle_beta   90.00
_cell.angle_gamma   90.00
#
_symmetry.space_group_name_H-M   'P 1'
#
loop_
_entity.id
_entity.type
_entity.pdbx_description
1 polymer ?
#
loop_
_entity_poly.entity_id
_entity_poly.type
_entity_poly.pdbx_seq_one_letter_code
_entity_poly.pdbx_strand_id
1 'polypeptide(L)' 'MTSIVLTQPHTHAGQAHKAGERLDVDGHTADWLIANGIARYDHRPAPVPQPEGDGAPSEAKPTPNQRKESKP' A
#
# COMPACT_ATOMS: atom_id res chain seq x y z
N MET A 1 -0.57 -3.13 24.23
CA MET A 1 -1.30 -1.97 23.68
C MET A 1 -0.48 -1.43 22.51
N THR A 2 -1.09 -1.46 21.34
CA THR A 2 -0.46 -1.27 20.03
C THR A 2 -1.26 -0.19 19.31
N SER A 3 -0.59 0.90 18.97
CA SER A 3 -1.25 2.04 18.34
C SER A 3 -1.20 1.94 16.82
N ILE A 4 -2.37 1.98 16.20
CA ILE A 4 -2.57 1.85 14.75
C ILE A 4 -3.41 3.02 14.25
N VAL A 5 -3.21 3.41 12.99
CA VAL A 5 -4.05 4.35 12.27
C VAL A 5 -5.01 3.57 11.39
N LEU A 6 -6.30 3.78 11.55
CA LEU A 6 -7.32 3.18 10.71
C LEU A 6 -7.24 3.75 9.29
N THR A 7 -7.30 2.91 8.26
CA THR A 7 -7.45 3.34 6.85
C THR A 7 -8.92 3.36 6.44
N GLN A 8 -9.76 2.62 7.17
CA GLN A 8 -11.19 2.49 6.96
C GLN A 8 -11.95 2.76 8.27
N PRO A 9 -13.20 3.21 8.22
CA PRO A 9 -14.00 3.39 9.42
C PRO A 9 -14.21 2.06 10.16
N HIS A 10 -14.00 2.05 11.48
CA HIS A 10 -14.08 0.87 12.32
C HIS A 10 -14.72 1.18 13.66
N THR A 11 -15.55 0.29 14.19
CA THR A 11 -16.17 0.46 15.50
C THR A 11 -15.40 -0.35 16.53
N HIS A 12 -14.77 0.31 17.50
CA HIS A 12 -14.03 -0.33 18.57
C HIS A 12 -14.63 0.03 19.93
N ALA A 13 -14.87 -0.98 20.78
CA ALA A 13 -15.50 -0.81 22.09
C ALA A 13 -16.82 0.00 22.09
N GLY A 14 -17.58 -0.06 20.99
CA GLY A 14 -18.83 0.69 20.81
C GLY A 14 -18.66 2.13 20.32
N GLN A 15 -17.44 2.61 20.09
CA GLN A 15 -17.16 3.89 19.45
C GLN A 15 -16.79 3.72 17.99
N ALA A 16 -17.42 4.52 17.12
CA ALA A 16 -17.09 4.54 15.70
C ALA A 16 -15.88 5.45 15.47
N HIS A 17 -14.79 4.85 15.01
CA HIS A 17 -13.57 5.52 14.60
C HIS A 17 -13.54 5.68 13.08
N LYS A 18 -12.97 6.79 12.63
CA LYS A 18 -12.93 7.18 11.22
C LYS A 18 -11.63 6.68 10.58
N ALA A 19 -11.63 6.57 9.26
CA ALA A 19 -10.38 6.47 8.52
C ALA A 19 -9.49 7.68 8.86
N GLY A 20 -8.22 7.41 9.15
CA GLY A 20 -7.21 8.37 9.62
C GLY A 20 -7.14 8.50 11.14
N GLU A 21 -8.05 7.91 11.90
CA GLU A 21 -8.03 7.99 13.36
C GLU A 21 -7.08 6.95 13.97
N ARG A 22 -6.44 7.33 15.08
CA ARG A 22 -5.58 6.44 15.85
C ARG A 22 -6.40 5.62 16.83
N LEU A 23 -6.22 4.32 16.79
CA LEU A 23 -6.84 3.37 17.69
C LEU A 23 -5.75 2.58 18.43
N ASP A 24 -5.93 2.40 19.73
CA ASP A 24 -5.05 1.55 20.53
C ASP A 24 -5.74 0.20 20.78
N VAL A 25 -5.11 -0.88 20.32
CA VAL A 25 -5.64 -2.24 20.43
C VAL A 25 -4.55 -3.23 20.82
N ASP A 26 -4.94 -4.46 21.18
CA ASP A 26 -3.99 -5.55 21.39
C ASP A 26 -3.20 -5.90 20.13
N GLY A 27 -1.98 -6.43 20.31
CA GLY A 27 -1.07 -6.72 19.21
C GLY A 27 -1.65 -7.69 18.18
N HIS A 28 -2.43 -8.67 18.63
CA HIS A 28 -3.12 -9.61 17.75
C HIS A 28 -4.21 -8.93 16.90
N THR A 29 -4.99 -8.02 17.51
CA THR A 29 -6.02 -7.24 16.82
C THR A 29 -5.41 -6.25 15.83
N ALA A 30 -4.30 -5.60 16.22
CA ALA A 30 -3.55 -4.71 15.34
C ALA A 30 -3.05 -5.45 14.10
N ASP A 31 -2.43 -6.62 14.30
CA ASP A 31 -1.92 -7.44 13.20
C ASP A 31 -3.05 -7.86 12.25
N TRP A 32 -4.18 -8.32 12.78
CA TRP A 32 -5.34 -8.67 11.97
C TRP A 32 -5.89 -7.47 11.17
N LEU A 33 -6.02 -6.29 11.79
CA LEU A 33 -6.51 -5.09 11.11
C LEU A 33 -5.56 -4.66 9.98
N ILE A 34 -4.26 -4.84 10.17
CA ILE A 34 -3.23 -4.49 9.18
C ILE A 34 -3.19 -5.52 8.05
N ALA A 35 -3.26 -6.81 8.37
CA ALA A 35 -3.31 -7.89 7.39
C ALA A 35 -4.54 -7.79 6.47
N ASN A 36 -5.66 -7.29 6.99
CA ASN A 36 -6.88 -7.03 6.21
C ASN A 36 -6.87 -5.66 5.50
N GLY A 37 -5.85 -4.83 5.71
CA GLY A 37 -5.75 -3.50 5.13
C GLY A 37 -6.70 -2.45 5.71
N ILE A 38 -7.30 -2.73 6.88
CA ILE A 38 -8.25 -1.88 7.62
C ILE A 38 -7.51 -0.84 8.48
N ALA A 39 -6.27 -1.15 8.88
CA ALA A 39 -5.42 -0.24 9.63
C ALA A 39 -3.96 -0.33 9.17
N ARG A 40 -3.14 0.60 9.66
CA ARG A 40 -1.70 0.68 9.45
C ARG A 40 -1.03 1.00 10.78
N TYR A 41 0.18 0.51 11.00
CA TYR A 41 0.96 0.92 12.16
C TYR A 41 1.16 2.46 12.19
N ASP A 42 0.94 3.11 13.34
CA ASP A 42 1.33 4.52 13.57
C ASP A 42 2.85 4.65 13.76
N HIS A 43 3.62 3.75 13.15
CA HIS A 43 5.02 4.01 12.92
C HIS A 43 5.05 5.11 11.87
N ARG A 44 5.15 6.36 12.35
CA ARG A 44 5.56 7.52 11.57
C ARG A 44 6.55 7.00 10.55
N PRO A 45 6.26 7.06 9.24
CA PRO A 45 7.27 6.67 8.29
C PRO A 45 8.45 7.58 8.62
N ALA A 46 9.54 7.02 9.16
CA ALA A 46 10.84 7.56 8.81
C ALA A 46 10.75 7.75 7.30
N PRO A 47 11.06 8.93 6.76
CA PRO A 47 10.90 9.20 5.35
C PRO A 47 11.74 8.15 4.61
N VAL A 48 11.11 7.04 4.26
CA VAL A 48 11.54 6.19 3.18
C VAL A 48 11.26 7.07 1.99
N PRO A 49 12.29 7.51 1.25
CA PRO A 49 12.05 8.15 -0.02
C PRO A 49 11.29 7.14 -0.87
N GLN A 50 9.99 7.36 -1.02
CA GLN A 50 9.26 6.86 -2.17
C GLN A 50 9.68 7.74 -3.35
N PRO A 51 9.83 7.25 -4.59
CA PRO A 51 10.46 6.03 -5.09
C PRO A 51 11.70 6.38 -5.95
N GLU A 52 12.69 5.49 -6.12
CA GLU A 52 13.57 5.59 -7.30
C GLU A 52 12.96 4.75 -8.43
N GLY A 53 12.44 5.43 -9.47
CA GLY A 53 12.07 4.90 -10.80
C GLY A 53 10.76 4.11 -10.84
N ASP A 54 9.71 4.46 -11.59
CA ASP A 54 9.70 4.65 -13.05
C ASP A 54 10.72 3.76 -13.78
N GLY A 55 10.28 2.53 -14.11
CA GLY A 55 11.12 1.55 -14.77
C GLY A 55 10.46 0.20 -15.01
N ALA A 56 9.21 0.19 -15.49
CA ALA A 56 8.69 -0.74 -16.51
C ALA A 56 7.15 -0.69 -16.56
N PRO A 57 6.53 -0.07 -17.58
CA PRO A 57 5.75 -0.95 -18.44
C PRO A 57 6.76 -1.95 -18.99
N SER A 58 6.61 -3.24 -18.70
CA SER A 58 7.20 -4.25 -19.58
C SER A 58 6.43 -4.25 -20.89
N GLU A 59 6.42 -3.09 -21.57
CA GLU A 59 6.44 -3.03 -23.01
C GLU A 59 7.81 -3.62 -23.38
N ALA A 60 7.84 -4.93 -23.58
CA ALA A 60 8.92 -5.59 -24.27
C ALA A 60 8.92 -5.09 -25.73
N LYS A 61 9.43 -3.87 -25.93
CA LYS A 61 9.84 -3.38 -27.23
C LYS A 61 11.27 -2.87 -27.10
N PRO A 62 12.27 -3.70 -27.41
CA PRO A 62 13.45 -3.17 -28.03
C PRO A 62 13.05 -2.70 -29.45
N THR A 63 13.07 -1.38 -29.66
CA THR A 63 13.34 -0.77 -30.97
C THR A 63 14.65 -1.35 -31.54
N PRO A 64 14.93 -1.44 -32.86
CA PRO A 64 14.47 -0.57 -33.94
C PRO A 64 14.07 -1.31 -35.25
N ASN A 65 13.57 -0.54 -36.21
CA ASN A 65 13.43 -0.88 -37.62
C ASN A 65 14.59 -1.74 -38.18
N GLN A 66 14.37 -3.05 -38.35
CA GLN A 66 15.13 -3.90 -39.28
C GLN A 66 14.18 -4.91 -39.94
N ARG A 67 13.80 -4.54 -41.16
CA ARG A 67 13.55 -5.42 -42.32
C ARG A 67 13.05 -6.83 -42.02
N LYS A 68 11.77 -7.06 -42.32
CA LYS A 68 11.45 -8.08 -43.31
C LYS A 68 10.51 -7.44 -44.32
N GLU A 69 11.09 -7.10 -45.47
CA GLU A 69 10.34 -6.79 -46.67
C GLU A 69 9.22 -7.83 -46.83
N SER A 70 8.00 -7.34 -47.01
CA SER A 70 7.07 -8.03 -47.89
C SER A 70 7.76 -8.14 -49.23
N LYS A 71 7.90 -9.35 -49.73
CA LYS A 71 7.94 -9.54 -51.17
C LYS A 71 6.92 -10.62 -51.55
N PRO A 72 6.09 -10.33 -52.56
CA PRO A 72 5.07 -11.22 -53.11
C PRO A 72 5.65 -12.52 -53.70
#